data_AF-A0A934DW44-F1
#
_entry.id   AF-A0A934DW44-F1
#
_cell.length_a   1.000
_cell.length_b   1.000
_cell.length_c   1.000
_cell.angle_alpha   90.00
_cell.angle_beta   90.00
_cell.angle_gamma   90.00
#
_symmetry.space_group_name_H-M   'P 1'
#
loop_
_entity.id
_entity.type
_entity.pdbx_description
1 polymer ?
#
loop_
_entity_poly.entity_id
_entity_poly.type
_entity_poly.pdbx_seq_one_letter_code
_entity_poly.pdbx_strand_id
1 'polypeptide(L)'
;MGATECTGGQLRTCQADGNGCRSWTSYSSCASGWCSSATACGVCNHACATVGATECTGGQLRTCQTDGNGCRAWSGYTTCASGSCATATTCGGCQASPRPAPTEWATWLAIPTSPPLSAYTITTNTVLDSQTCLMWQRNVSSSTYSWQEAKNYCSNLVLATYSDWRLPTTIELQSILDRSTEDPTVNTTAFPNTPTEEWFWSSSPDASDGSSAWRVYFRYGYSSLYSQSVNGYARCVR
;
A
#
# COMPACT_ATOMS: atom_id res chain seq x y z
N MET A 1 28.98 31.11 31.88
CA MET A 1 27.74 30.48 32.40
C MET A 1 28.14 29.08 32.84
N GLY A 2 27.82 28.68 34.08
CA GLY A 2 28.24 27.38 34.60
C GLY A 2 27.48 26.21 34.00
N ALA A 3 27.98 24.99 34.21
CA ALA A 3 27.34 23.77 33.72
C ALA A 3 25.94 23.59 34.32
N THR A 4 25.02 23.01 33.56
CA THR A 4 23.64 22.74 33.97
C THR A 4 23.35 21.26 33.76
N GLU A 5 22.53 20.69 34.63
CA GLU A 5 22.09 19.30 34.46
C GLU A 5 20.63 19.11 34.87
N CYS A 6 20.03 18.08 34.28
CA CYS A 6 18.73 17.59 34.71
C CYS A 6 18.82 16.11 35.11
N THR A 7 18.25 15.80 36.27
CA THR A 7 18.08 14.43 36.76
C THR A 7 16.66 14.25 37.28
N GLY A 8 15.94 13.24 36.78
CA GLY A 8 14.59 12.90 37.27
C GLY A 8 13.55 14.02 37.15
N GLY A 9 13.65 14.86 36.11
CA GLY A 9 12.74 15.99 35.91
C GLY A 9 13.02 17.20 36.80
N GLN A 10 14.22 17.30 37.36
CA GLN A 10 14.65 18.43 38.18
C GLN A 10 15.91 19.06 37.61
N LEU A 11 15.93 20.39 37.51
CA LEU A 11 17.07 21.17 37.02
C LEU A 11 17.90 21.71 38.17
N ARG A 12 19.21 21.79 37.96
CA ARG A 12 20.13 22.58 38.79
C ARG A 12 21.24 23.19 37.96
N THR A 13 21.74 24.33 38.40
CA THR A 13 22.82 25.07 37.73
C THR A 13 24.04 25.08 38.61
N CYS A 14 25.21 24.92 38.02
CA CYS A 14 26.46 25.10 38.72
C CYS A 14 26.86 26.57 38.74
N GLN A 15 27.21 27.06 39.93
CA GLN A 15 27.93 28.32 40.09
C GLN A 15 29.42 28.07 39.83
N ALA A 16 29.88 28.50 38.66
CA ALA A 16 31.27 28.36 38.25
C ALA A 16 32.10 29.61 38.57
N ASP A 17 33.36 29.40 38.97
CA ASP A 17 34.40 30.43 39.02
C ASP A 17 35.48 30.18 37.96
N GLY A 18 36.58 30.95 38.01
CA GLY A 18 37.70 30.84 37.04
C GLY A 18 38.38 29.46 36.96
N ASN A 19 38.11 28.54 37.89
CA ASN A 19 38.69 27.20 37.96
C ASN A 19 37.66 26.07 37.76
N GLY A 20 36.40 26.37 37.45
CA GLY A 20 35.37 25.38 37.15
C GLY A 20 34.14 25.43 38.06
N CYS A 21 33.42 24.30 38.15
CA CYS A 21 32.15 24.20 38.87
C CYS A 21 32.38 24.05 40.39
N ARG A 22 31.99 25.06 41.19
CA ARG A 22 32.31 25.11 42.62
C ARG A 22 31.17 24.69 43.54
N SER A 23 29.92 24.94 43.14
CA SER A 23 28.73 24.54 43.89
C SER A 23 27.50 24.43 42.99
N TRP A 24 26.62 23.48 43.28
CA TRP A 24 25.35 23.29 42.60
C TRP A 24 24.21 23.97 43.35
N THR A 25 23.29 24.61 42.63
CA THR A 25 22.03 25.11 43.22
C THR A 25 21.14 23.96 43.68
N SER A 26 20.13 24.28 44.50
CA SER A 26 19.04 23.35 44.81
C SER A 26 18.29 22.93 43.54
N TYR A 27 17.75 21.72 43.59
CA TYR A 27 16.92 21.17 42.51
C TYR A 27 15.61 21.97 42.39
N SER A 28 15.28 22.29 41.14
CA SER A 28 14.01 22.93 40.76
C SER A 28 13.19 21.93 39.97
N SER A 29 12.06 21.48 40.52
CA SER A 29 11.20 20.48 39.88
C SER A 29 10.50 21.05 38.66
N CYS A 30 10.59 20.37 37.52
CA CYS A 30 9.80 20.72 36.35
C CYS A 30 8.34 20.37 36.58
N ALA A 31 7.43 21.30 36.26
CA ALA A 31 5.99 21.08 36.37
C ALA A 31 5.48 19.91 35.51
N SER A 32 6.18 19.62 34.42
CA SER A 32 5.95 18.46 33.56
C SER A 32 6.49 17.15 34.11
N GLY A 33 7.31 17.17 35.16
CA GLY A 33 7.96 15.98 35.73
C GLY A 33 9.13 15.44 34.91
N TRP A 34 9.55 16.11 33.83
CA TRP A 34 10.68 15.72 32.98
C TRP A 34 11.40 16.94 32.37
N CYS A 35 12.60 16.74 31.82
CA CYS A 35 13.39 17.80 31.19
C CYS A 35 13.57 17.59 29.69
N SER A 36 13.46 18.67 28.91
CA SER A 36 13.72 18.64 27.46
C SER A 36 15.20 18.77 27.12
N SER A 37 15.99 19.34 28.04
CA SER A 37 17.44 19.43 27.93
C SER A 37 18.07 19.60 29.31
N ALA A 38 19.41 19.69 29.36
CA ALA A 38 20.15 19.96 30.58
C ALA A 38 19.85 21.35 31.19
N THR A 39 19.23 22.26 30.44
CA THR A 39 18.91 23.64 30.86
C THR A 39 17.42 23.95 30.92
N ALA A 40 16.55 23.08 30.38
CA ALA A 40 15.14 23.40 30.19
C ALA A 40 14.20 22.27 30.59
N CYS A 41 13.07 22.65 31.21
CA CYS A 41 12.00 21.74 31.51
C CYS A 41 11.29 21.27 30.24
N GLY A 42 10.76 20.05 30.26
CA GLY A 42 9.91 19.55 29.19
C GLY A 42 8.58 20.29 29.16
N VAL A 43 8.06 20.55 27.96
CA VAL A 43 6.68 21.00 27.78
C VAL A 43 6.02 20.04 26.81
N CYS A 44 4.82 19.57 27.14
CA CYS A 44 4.08 18.72 26.22
C CYS A 44 3.56 19.54 25.04
N ASN A 45 4.08 19.26 23.85
CA ASN A 45 3.43 19.67 22.61
C ASN A 45 2.42 18.59 22.24
N HIS A 46 1.22 18.67 22.82
CA HIS A 46 0.17 17.67 22.62
C HIS A 46 -0.23 17.57 21.15
N ALA A 47 0.28 16.55 20.45
CA ALA A 47 0.08 16.35 19.02
C ALA A 47 -1.35 15.93 18.64
N CYS A 48 -2.15 15.60 19.66
CA CYS A 48 -3.53 15.18 19.52
C CYS A 48 -4.40 15.70 20.68
N ALA A 49 -5.69 15.90 20.39
CA ALA A 49 -6.63 16.54 21.30
C ALA A 49 -6.91 15.70 22.55
N THR A 50 -7.21 14.42 22.38
CA THR A 50 -7.57 13.49 23.47
C THR A 50 -6.93 12.14 23.27
N VAL A 51 -6.51 11.50 24.37
CA VAL A 51 -6.04 10.11 24.35
C VAL A 51 -7.20 9.22 23.88
N GLY A 52 -6.90 8.30 22.95
CA GLY A 52 -7.89 7.45 22.29
C GLY A 52 -8.53 8.08 21.05
N ALA A 53 -8.24 9.36 20.72
CA ALA A 53 -8.57 9.89 19.41
C ALA A 53 -7.90 9.04 18.33
N THR A 54 -8.61 8.78 17.24
CA THR A 54 -8.12 8.00 16.13
C THR A 54 -8.26 8.80 14.86
N GLU A 55 -7.38 8.55 13.89
CA GLU A 55 -7.48 9.18 12.58
C GLU A 55 -6.89 8.27 11.50
N CYS A 56 -7.32 8.55 10.28
CA CYS A 56 -6.72 7.98 9.09
C CYS A 56 -6.22 9.08 8.16
N THR A 57 -4.96 8.97 7.76
CA THR A 57 -4.36 9.81 6.73
C THR A 57 -3.69 8.92 5.69
N GLY A 58 -4.06 9.05 4.41
CA GLY A 58 -3.41 8.30 3.32
C GLY A 58 -3.49 6.77 3.45
N GLY A 59 -4.58 6.24 4.03
CA GLY A 59 -4.74 4.80 4.25
C GLY A 59 -3.97 4.24 5.45
N GLN A 60 -3.49 5.11 6.34
CA GLN A 60 -2.76 4.71 7.54
C GLN A 60 -3.52 5.15 8.78
N LEU A 61 -3.80 4.19 9.66
CA LEU A 61 -4.47 4.40 10.94
C LEU A 61 -3.44 4.72 12.03
N ARG A 62 -3.82 5.60 12.97
CA ARG A 62 -3.07 5.85 14.21
C ARG A 62 -4.00 6.27 15.33
N THR A 63 -3.53 6.04 16.57
CA THR A 63 -4.28 6.34 17.78
C THR A 63 -3.46 7.26 18.67
N CYS A 64 -4.09 8.26 19.25
CA CYS A 64 -3.48 9.15 20.23
C CYS A 64 -3.26 8.38 21.53
N GLN A 65 -2.00 8.29 21.96
CA GLN A 65 -1.56 7.63 23.18
C GLN A 65 -0.79 8.62 24.05
N THR A 66 -0.52 8.21 25.28
CA THR A 66 0.39 8.95 26.16
C THR A 66 1.79 8.37 25.99
N ASP A 67 2.78 9.23 25.71
CA ASP A 67 4.18 8.83 25.63
C ASP A 67 4.80 8.61 27.03
N GLY A 68 6.07 8.21 27.06
CA GLY A 68 6.80 7.96 28.32
C GLY A 68 6.98 9.19 29.22
N ASN A 69 6.68 10.39 28.71
CA ASN A 69 6.77 11.65 29.42
C ASN A 69 5.40 12.20 29.84
N GLY A 70 4.31 11.45 29.63
CA GLY A 70 2.96 11.89 29.94
C GLY A 70 2.32 12.79 28.86
N CYS A 71 2.97 12.97 27.71
CA CYS A 71 2.47 13.82 26.64
C CYS A 71 1.59 13.05 25.65
N ARG A 72 0.63 13.75 25.04
CA ARG A 72 -0.28 13.15 24.05
C ARG A 72 0.41 13.12 22.69
N ALA A 73 0.67 11.93 22.17
CA ALA A 73 1.36 11.69 20.92
C ALA A 73 0.62 10.65 20.08
N TRP A 74 0.77 10.74 18.77
CA TRP A 74 0.25 9.72 17.88
C TRP A 74 1.10 8.44 17.96
N SER A 75 0.43 7.28 17.97
CA SER A 75 1.09 5.99 17.79
C SER A 75 1.77 5.89 16.43
N GLY A 76 2.58 4.85 16.25
CA GLY A 76 3.02 4.45 14.91
C GLY A 76 1.84 4.19 13.97
N TYR A 77 2.11 4.29 12.67
CA TYR A 77 1.13 4.03 11.63
C TYR A 77 0.85 2.54 11.47
N THR A 78 -0.42 2.21 11.29
CA THR A 78 -0.85 0.90 10.78
C THR A 78 -1.40 1.10 9.37
N THR A 79 -0.66 0.64 8.36
CA THR A 79 -1.06 0.75 6.96
C THR A 79 -2.20 -0.22 6.66
N CYS A 80 -3.31 0.29 6.13
CA CYS A 80 -4.40 -0.54 5.67
C CYS A 80 -4.00 -1.31 4.43
N ALA A 81 -4.31 -2.61 4.39
CA ALA A 81 -4.01 -3.48 3.25
C ALA A 81 -4.65 -2.98 1.95
N SER A 82 -5.75 -2.23 2.05
CA SER A 82 -6.44 -1.58 0.93
C SER A 82 -5.91 -0.20 0.53
N GLY A 83 -4.88 0.28 1.22
CA GLY A 83 -4.40 1.66 1.07
C GLY A 83 -5.45 2.72 1.41
N SER A 84 -6.57 2.33 2.01
CA SER A 84 -7.72 3.18 2.30
C SER A 84 -8.34 2.86 3.65
N CYS A 85 -8.95 3.85 4.30
CA CYS A 85 -9.69 3.65 5.54
C CYS A 85 -11.20 3.78 5.31
N ALA A 86 -12.00 2.96 5.98
CA ALA A 86 -13.45 3.11 6.02
C ALA A 86 -13.84 4.14 7.07
N THR A 87 -13.14 4.15 8.20
CA THR A 87 -13.34 5.10 9.29
C THR A 87 -11.99 5.48 9.91
N ALA A 88 -12.01 6.36 10.90
CA ALA A 88 -10.83 6.69 11.70
C ALA A 88 -10.26 5.49 12.47
N THR A 89 -11.01 4.40 12.63
CA THR A 89 -10.60 3.20 13.39
C THR A 89 -10.54 1.92 12.55
N THR A 90 -11.14 1.91 11.36
CA THR A 90 -11.26 0.70 10.54
C THR A 90 -10.70 0.91 9.15
N CYS A 91 -9.93 -0.08 8.70
CA CYS A 91 -9.48 -0.12 7.32
C CYS A 91 -10.68 -0.26 6.37
N GLY A 92 -10.57 0.41 5.24
CA GLY A 92 -11.57 0.36 4.18
C GLY A 92 -11.55 -1.00 3.53
N GLY A 93 -12.72 -1.59 3.30
CA GLY A 93 -12.82 -2.60 2.26
C GLY A 93 -12.66 -1.92 0.89
N CYS A 94 -12.22 -2.68 -0.11
CA CYS A 94 -12.31 -2.23 -1.49
C CYS A 94 -13.78 -2.01 -1.81
N GLN A 95 -14.22 -0.75 -1.84
CA GLN A 95 -15.60 -0.44 -2.19
C GLN A 95 -15.77 -0.77 -3.67
N ALA A 96 -16.73 -1.64 -3.98
CA ALA A 96 -17.07 -2.14 -5.31
C ALA A 96 -17.70 -1.06 -6.22
N SER A 97 -17.24 0.18 -6.11
CA SER A 97 -17.50 1.22 -7.09
C SER A 97 -16.62 0.94 -8.30
N PRO A 98 -17.12 1.10 -9.53
CA PRO A 98 -16.31 0.98 -10.73
C PRO A 98 -15.20 2.02 -10.63
N ARG A 99 -13.98 1.59 -10.28
CA ARG A 99 -12.83 2.48 -10.32
C ARG A 99 -12.63 2.75 -11.82
N PRO A 100 -12.79 3.98 -12.31
CA PRO A 100 -12.39 4.27 -13.68
C PRO A 100 -10.95 3.79 -13.83
N ALA A 101 -10.67 3.02 -14.90
CA ALA A 101 -9.31 2.60 -15.20
C ALA A 101 -8.42 3.84 -15.04
N PRO A 102 -7.36 3.80 -14.21
CA PRO A 102 -6.58 4.99 -13.96
C PRO A 102 -6.11 5.50 -15.32
N THR A 103 -6.53 6.72 -15.67
CA THR A 103 -6.37 7.22 -17.03
C THR A 103 -4.93 7.50 -17.40
N GLU A 104 -3.94 7.35 -16.52
CA GLU A 104 -2.54 7.58 -16.95
C GLU A 104 -1.44 6.99 -16.06
N TRP A 105 -1.71 6.56 -14.83
CA TRP A 105 -0.73 5.81 -14.01
C TRP A 105 -1.40 5.20 -12.78
N ALA A 106 -0.98 3.99 -12.39
CA ALA A 106 -1.42 3.39 -11.15
C ALA A 106 -0.81 4.16 -9.96
N THR A 107 -1.65 4.69 -9.07
CA THR A 107 -1.22 5.49 -7.90
C THR A 107 -0.67 4.65 -6.74
N TRP A 108 -0.35 3.37 -6.97
CA TRP A 108 0.19 2.49 -5.94
C TRP A 108 1.65 2.87 -5.66
N LEU A 109 1.98 3.08 -4.39
CA LEU A 109 3.30 3.54 -3.94
C LEU A 109 4.45 2.57 -4.33
N ALA A 110 4.13 1.33 -4.67
CA ALA A 110 4.97 0.37 -5.37
C ALA A 110 4.08 -0.77 -5.90
N ILE A 111 4.42 -1.39 -7.03
CA ILE A 111 3.86 -2.72 -7.36
C ILE A 111 4.38 -3.67 -6.26
N PRO A 112 3.51 -4.30 -5.45
CA PRO A 112 3.98 -5.28 -4.49
C PRO A 112 4.71 -6.39 -5.25
N THR A 113 6.00 -6.57 -4.97
CA THR A 113 6.86 -7.51 -5.70
C THR A 113 6.42 -8.97 -5.53
N SER A 114 5.59 -9.26 -4.54
CA SER A 114 4.89 -10.53 -4.37
C SER A 114 3.65 -10.27 -3.50
N PRO A 115 2.43 -10.29 -4.07
CA PRO A 115 1.21 -10.17 -3.28
C PRO A 115 1.05 -11.42 -2.39
N PRO A 116 1.03 -11.29 -1.05
CA PRO A 116 0.81 -12.45 -0.19
C PRO A 116 -0.61 -12.99 -0.42
N LEU A 117 -0.82 -14.30 -0.25
CA LEU A 117 -2.15 -14.92 -0.44
C LEU A 117 -3.24 -14.26 0.43
N SER A 118 -2.87 -13.73 1.59
CA SER A 118 -3.75 -12.96 2.49
C SER A 118 -4.27 -11.65 1.89
N ALA A 119 -3.68 -11.17 0.79
CA ALA A 119 -4.17 -10.03 0.02
C ALA A 119 -5.37 -10.40 -0.88
N TYR A 120 -5.66 -11.69 -1.10
CA TYR A 120 -6.73 -12.10 -1.99
C TYR A 120 -7.98 -12.55 -1.24
N THR A 121 -9.13 -11.94 -1.54
CA THR A 121 -10.44 -12.50 -1.22
C THR A 121 -10.93 -13.32 -2.40
N ILE A 122 -10.94 -14.63 -2.22
CA ILE A 122 -11.14 -15.61 -3.28
C ILE A 122 -12.59 -16.15 -3.25
N THR A 123 -13.28 -16.10 -4.39
CA THR A 123 -14.59 -16.74 -4.60
C THR A 123 -14.51 -17.78 -5.71
N THR A 124 -15.61 -18.47 -6.04
CA THR A 124 -15.65 -19.43 -7.15
C THR A 124 -15.23 -18.81 -8.49
N ASN A 125 -15.65 -17.56 -8.75
CA ASN A 125 -15.51 -16.92 -10.06
C ASN A 125 -14.56 -15.71 -10.07
N THR A 126 -14.29 -15.11 -8.91
CA THR A 126 -13.53 -13.86 -8.81
C THR A 126 -12.45 -13.91 -7.74
N VAL A 127 -11.44 -13.05 -7.91
CA VAL A 127 -10.39 -12.79 -6.94
C VAL A 127 -10.34 -11.28 -6.71
N LEU A 128 -10.68 -10.82 -5.51
CA LEU A 128 -10.50 -9.42 -5.12
C LEU A 128 -9.11 -9.27 -4.51
N ASP A 129 -8.25 -8.50 -5.15
CA ASP A 129 -6.96 -8.09 -4.60
C ASP A 129 -7.19 -6.89 -3.68
N SER A 130 -6.95 -7.08 -2.38
CA SER A 130 -7.12 -6.01 -1.41
C SER A 130 -6.12 -4.89 -1.63
N GLN A 131 -4.91 -5.16 -2.15
CA GLN A 131 -3.88 -4.14 -2.32
C GLN A 131 -4.18 -3.17 -3.46
N THR A 132 -4.67 -3.71 -4.58
CA THR A 132 -5.05 -2.90 -5.74
C THR A 132 -6.53 -2.55 -5.79
N CYS A 133 -7.33 -3.15 -4.91
CA CYS A 133 -8.79 -3.09 -4.99
C CYS A 133 -9.38 -3.40 -6.36
N LEU A 134 -8.66 -4.21 -7.14
CA LEU A 134 -9.11 -4.74 -8.41
C LEU A 134 -9.75 -6.10 -8.18
N MET A 135 -10.89 -6.32 -8.83
CA MET A 135 -11.51 -7.64 -8.88
C MET A 135 -11.18 -8.30 -10.21
N TRP A 136 -10.58 -9.47 -10.12
CA TRP A 136 -10.08 -10.24 -11.24
C TRP A 136 -11.00 -11.42 -11.55
N GLN A 137 -11.12 -11.74 -12.84
CA GLN A 137 -11.63 -13.02 -13.30
C GLN A 137 -10.72 -14.12 -12.74
N ARG A 138 -11.29 -15.10 -12.04
CA ARG A 138 -10.51 -16.19 -11.42
C ARG A 138 -10.10 -17.27 -12.42
N ASN A 139 -11.07 -17.79 -13.15
CA ASN A 139 -10.88 -18.84 -14.16
C ASN A 139 -10.91 -18.20 -15.55
N VAL A 140 -9.86 -18.43 -16.34
CA VAL A 140 -9.74 -17.90 -17.70
C VAL A 140 -10.32 -18.89 -18.71
N SER A 141 -10.82 -18.38 -19.84
CA SER A 141 -11.28 -19.21 -20.95
C SER A 141 -10.08 -19.94 -21.59
N SER A 142 -10.34 -21.09 -22.21
CA SER A 142 -9.37 -21.76 -23.09
C SER A 142 -9.23 -21.07 -24.45
N SER A 143 -10.13 -20.15 -24.79
CA SER A 143 -10.10 -19.37 -26.03
C SER A 143 -8.99 -18.32 -26.02
N THR A 144 -8.43 -18.06 -27.20
CA THR A 144 -7.47 -16.99 -27.46
C THR A 144 -8.06 -15.97 -28.43
N TYR A 145 -7.57 -14.74 -28.36
CA TYR A 145 -8.15 -13.59 -29.04
C TYR A 145 -7.07 -12.67 -29.61
N SER A 146 -7.33 -12.03 -30.76
CA SER A 146 -6.56 -10.85 -31.16
C SER A 146 -6.73 -9.73 -30.11
N TRP A 147 -5.88 -8.70 -30.15
CA TRP A 147 -5.90 -7.67 -29.12
C TRP A 147 -7.26 -6.94 -29.01
N GLN A 148 -7.89 -6.62 -30.14
CA GLN A 148 -9.20 -5.97 -30.15
C GLN A 148 -10.31 -6.93 -29.69
N GLU A 149 -10.23 -8.21 -30.07
CA GLU A 149 -11.19 -9.23 -29.60
C GLU A 149 -11.05 -9.48 -28.10
N ALA A 150 -9.84 -9.42 -27.53
CA ALA A 150 -9.62 -9.55 -26.08
C ALA A 150 -10.27 -8.40 -25.31
N LYS A 151 -10.18 -7.17 -25.82
CA LYS A 151 -10.90 -6.01 -25.27
C LYS A 151 -12.40 -6.24 -25.31
N ASN A 152 -12.92 -6.65 -26.47
CA ASN A 152 -14.34 -6.91 -26.66
C ASN A 152 -14.84 -8.07 -25.79
N TYR A 153 -14.04 -9.14 -25.63
CA TYR A 153 -14.34 -10.25 -24.74
C TYR A 153 -14.56 -9.76 -23.32
N CYS A 154 -13.61 -8.99 -22.79
CA CYS A 154 -13.74 -8.48 -21.43
C CYS A 154 -14.87 -7.47 -21.27
N SER A 155 -15.08 -6.55 -22.22
CA SER A 155 -16.18 -5.57 -22.12
C SER A 155 -17.58 -6.19 -22.19
N ASN A 156 -17.70 -7.38 -22.81
CA ASN A 156 -18.97 -8.11 -22.91
C ASN A 156 -19.10 -9.23 -21.86
N LEU A 157 -18.09 -9.42 -21.00
CA LEU A 157 -18.11 -10.46 -19.98
C LEU A 157 -19.15 -10.11 -18.91
N VAL A 158 -20.07 -11.05 -18.65
CA VAL A 158 -20.93 -11.01 -17.47
C VAL A 158 -20.52 -12.14 -16.54
N LEU A 159 -19.93 -11.79 -15.40
CA LEU A 159 -19.37 -12.76 -14.46
C LEU A 159 -19.66 -12.33 -13.02
N ALA A 160 -20.15 -13.27 -12.21
CA ALA A 160 -20.50 -13.05 -10.80
C ALA A 160 -21.41 -11.84 -10.59
N THR A 161 -22.43 -11.67 -11.45
CA THR A 161 -23.39 -10.54 -11.49
C THR A 161 -22.84 -9.18 -11.93
N TYR A 162 -21.55 -9.10 -12.27
CA TYR A 162 -20.91 -7.88 -12.79
C TYR A 162 -20.79 -7.91 -14.31
N SER A 163 -20.92 -6.74 -14.94
CA SER A 163 -20.90 -6.53 -16.41
C SER A 163 -19.97 -5.39 -16.85
N ASP A 164 -19.23 -4.81 -15.91
CA ASP A 164 -18.28 -3.70 -16.07
C ASP A 164 -16.82 -4.19 -16.14
N TRP A 165 -16.62 -5.40 -16.68
CA TRP A 165 -15.31 -5.99 -16.87
C TRP A 165 -14.56 -5.32 -18.02
N ARG A 166 -13.23 -5.29 -17.92
CA ARG A 166 -12.35 -4.75 -18.97
C ARG A 166 -11.05 -5.53 -19.06
N LEU A 167 -10.35 -5.34 -20.16
CA LEU A 167 -8.99 -5.85 -20.31
C LEU A 167 -8.04 -5.01 -19.42
N PRO A 168 -7.23 -5.64 -18.55
CA PRO A 168 -6.33 -4.95 -17.63
C PRO A 168 -5.20 -4.26 -18.38
N THR A 169 -4.68 -3.17 -17.83
CA THR A 169 -3.43 -2.54 -18.31
C THR A 169 -2.22 -3.43 -17.99
N THR A 170 -1.07 -3.16 -18.61
CA THR A 170 0.14 -3.96 -18.34
C THR A 170 0.59 -3.83 -16.88
N ILE A 171 0.40 -2.67 -16.25
CA ILE A 171 0.75 -2.44 -14.84
C ILE A 171 -0.17 -3.27 -13.92
N GLU A 172 -1.45 -3.35 -14.25
CA GLU A 172 -2.40 -4.17 -13.48
C GLU A 172 -2.06 -5.66 -13.60
N LEU A 173 -1.78 -6.18 -14.79
CA LEU A 173 -1.35 -7.58 -14.93
C LEU A 173 -0.04 -7.87 -14.18
N GLN A 174 0.89 -6.91 -14.17
CA GLN A 174 2.13 -7.05 -13.41
C GLN A 174 1.90 -7.04 -11.89
N SER A 175 0.82 -6.42 -11.41
CA SER A 175 0.49 -6.39 -9.98
C SER A 175 0.09 -7.73 -9.38
N ILE A 176 -0.32 -8.68 -10.22
CA ILE A 176 -0.65 -10.05 -9.80
C ILE A 176 0.50 -11.05 -10.02
N LEU A 177 1.67 -10.57 -10.45
CA LEU A 177 2.87 -11.40 -10.51
C LEU A 177 3.37 -11.75 -9.11
N ASP A 178 3.62 -13.02 -8.88
CA ASP A 178 4.31 -13.50 -7.69
C ASP A 178 5.78 -13.71 -8.02
N ARG A 179 6.65 -12.75 -7.66
CA ARG A 179 8.11 -12.86 -7.93
C ARG A 179 8.84 -13.69 -6.87
N SER A 180 8.13 -14.31 -5.92
CA SER A 180 8.72 -15.27 -4.99
C SER A 180 8.83 -16.68 -5.58
N THR A 181 8.16 -16.93 -6.72
CA THR A 181 8.18 -18.18 -7.47
C THR A 181 8.67 -17.93 -8.90
N GLU A 182 9.35 -18.89 -9.52
CA GLU A 182 9.95 -18.70 -10.85
C GLU A 182 9.19 -19.36 -12.01
N ASP A 183 8.40 -20.42 -11.75
CA ASP A 183 7.59 -21.10 -12.76
C ASP A 183 6.39 -21.82 -12.10
N PRO A 184 5.18 -21.21 -12.05
CA PRO A 184 4.86 -19.89 -12.59
C PRO A 184 5.02 -18.75 -11.58
N THR A 185 5.26 -17.55 -12.10
CA THR A 185 5.24 -16.26 -11.38
C THR A 185 3.82 -15.75 -11.09
N VAL A 186 2.91 -16.63 -10.63
CA VAL A 186 1.54 -16.27 -10.26
C VAL A 186 1.07 -17.14 -9.11
N ASN A 187 0.26 -16.57 -8.22
CA ASN A 187 -0.36 -17.35 -7.16
C ASN A 187 -1.40 -18.32 -7.72
N THR A 188 -1.05 -19.60 -7.85
CA THR A 188 -1.90 -20.64 -8.47
C THR A 188 -3.12 -21.00 -7.63
N THR A 189 -3.12 -20.69 -6.33
CA THR A 189 -4.30 -20.83 -5.47
C THR A 189 -5.34 -19.74 -5.79
N ALA A 190 -4.89 -18.49 -5.93
CA ALA A 190 -5.74 -17.37 -6.31
C ALA A 190 -6.20 -17.49 -7.77
N PHE A 191 -5.26 -17.75 -8.69
CA PHE A 191 -5.46 -17.80 -10.13
C PHE A 191 -5.21 -19.22 -10.69
N PRO A 192 -6.11 -20.18 -10.39
CA PRO A 192 -5.97 -21.55 -10.86
C PRO A 192 -6.04 -21.63 -12.38
N ASN A 193 -5.45 -22.68 -12.94
CA ASN A 193 -5.50 -22.98 -14.38
C ASN A 193 -5.02 -21.84 -15.29
N THR A 194 -4.13 -20.97 -14.81
CA THR A 194 -3.47 -19.97 -15.65
C THR A 194 -2.61 -20.70 -16.70
N PRO A 195 -2.79 -20.48 -18.01
CA PRO A 195 -1.91 -21.05 -19.03
C PRO A 195 -0.53 -20.41 -18.95
N THR A 196 0.42 -21.12 -18.33
CA THR A 196 1.76 -20.60 -18.03
C THR A 196 2.71 -20.70 -19.21
N GLU A 197 2.46 -21.60 -20.16
CA GLU A 197 3.24 -21.72 -21.40
C GLU A 197 2.99 -20.57 -22.40
N GLU A 198 2.04 -19.68 -22.08
CA GLU A 198 1.50 -18.68 -22.99
C GLU A 198 1.52 -17.27 -22.37
N TRP A 199 0.95 -16.28 -23.07
CA TRP A 199 0.87 -14.90 -22.63
C TRP A 199 -0.56 -14.36 -22.57
N PHE A 200 -0.69 -13.27 -21.83
CA PHE A 200 -1.94 -12.55 -21.67
C PHE A 200 -1.84 -11.15 -22.27
N TRP A 201 -2.86 -10.77 -23.02
CA TRP A 201 -3.01 -9.40 -23.52
C TRP A 201 -3.29 -8.43 -22.39
N SER A 202 -2.64 -7.27 -22.46
CA SER A 202 -3.05 -6.08 -21.71
C SER A 202 -3.75 -5.09 -22.64
N SER A 203 -4.52 -4.14 -22.10
CA SER A 203 -5.16 -3.05 -22.85
C SER A 203 -4.21 -1.94 -23.26
N SER A 204 -2.95 -1.98 -22.81
CA SER A 204 -1.95 -0.95 -23.07
C SER A 204 -1.40 -1.05 -24.50
N PRO A 205 -1.59 -0.01 -25.35
CA PRO A 205 -1.02 0.02 -26.70
C PRO A 205 0.50 0.21 -26.64
N ASP A 206 1.18 -0.11 -27.75
CA ASP A 206 2.50 0.46 -28.02
C ASP A 206 2.34 1.95 -28.38
N ALA A 207 3.08 2.81 -27.68
CA ALA A 207 3.06 4.26 -27.95
C ALA A 207 3.84 4.64 -29.22
N SER A 208 4.73 3.76 -29.68
CA SER A 208 5.61 3.98 -30.83
C SER A 208 5.07 3.39 -32.13
N ASP A 209 4.18 2.41 -32.06
CA ASP A 209 3.62 1.71 -33.22
C ASP A 209 2.13 1.37 -32.98
N GLY A 210 1.29 1.62 -33.98
CA GLY A 210 -0.14 1.28 -33.93
C GLY A 210 -0.43 -0.21 -34.11
N SER A 211 0.55 -1.03 -34.53
CA SER A 211 0.35 -2.45 -34.84
C SER A 211 0.66 -3.41 -33.69
N SER A 212 1.25 -2.91 -32.60
CA SER A 212 1.70 -3.70 -31.45
C SER A 212 1.02 -3.30 -30.14
N ALA A 213 0.95 -4.23 -29.19
CA ALA A 213 0.45 -3.98 -27.84
C ALA A 213 1.22 -4.77 -26.79
N TRP A 214 1.09 -4.36 -25.53
CA TRP A 214 1.77 -5.02 -24.42
C TRP A 214 1.08 -6.32 -24.02
N ARG A 215 1.89 -7.36 -23.81
CA ARG A 215 1.51 -8.66 -23.24
C ARG A 215 2.35 -9.00 -22.01
N VAL A 216 1.84 -9.88 -21.15
CA VAL A 216 2.51 -10.38 -19.94
C VAL A 216 2.59 -11.90 -19.95
N TYR A 217 3.75 -12.44 -19.61
CA TYR A 217 4.02 -13.87 -19.45
C TYR A 217 4.07 -14.24 -17.97
N PHE A 218 3.15 -15.09 -17.52
CA PHE A 218 3.11 -15.56 -16.14
C PHE A 218 4.09 -16.70 -15.84
N ARG A 219 4.71 -17.32 -16.86
CA ARG A 219 5.79 -18.27 -16.62
C ARG A 219 6.93 -17.63 -15.86
N TYR A 220 7.48 -16.56 -16.43
CA TYR A 220 8.73 -15.94 -16.01
C TYR A 220 8.57 -14.48 -15.55
N GLY A 221 7.35 -13.94 -15.56
CA GLY A 221 7.03 -12.65 -14.97
C GLY A 221 7.59 -11.44 -15.72
N TYR A 222 7.64 -11.51 -17.05
CA TYR A 222 8.05 -10.40 -17.92
C TYR A 222 6.92 -9.92 -18.84
N SER A 223 7.05 -8.68 -19.31
CA SER A 223 6.19 -8.08 -20.31
C SER A 223 6.96 -7.76 -21.58
N SER A 224 6.30 -7.85 -22.74
CA SER A 224 6.89 -7.51 -24.03
C SER A 224 5.82 -6.95 -24.97
N LEU A 225 6.26 -6.29 -26.04
CA LEU A 225 5.39 -5.89 -27.14
C LEU A 225 5.17 -7.06 -28.09
N TYR A 226 4.00 -7.10 -28.72
CA TYR A 226 3.68 -8.09 -29.73
C TYR A 226 2.61 -7.61 -30.70
N SER A 227 2.58 -8.19 -31.90
CA SER A 227 1.61 -7.85 -32.94
C SER A 227 0.18 -8.08 -32.45
N GLN A 228 -0.66 -7.05 -32.57
CA GLN A 228 -2.07 -7.06 -32.16
C GLN A 228 -2.92 -8.08 -32.93
N SER A 229 -2.44 -8.55 -34.10
CA SER A 229 -3.13 -9.53 -34.93
C SER A 229 -2.97 -10.98 -34.47
N VAL A 230 -2.09 -11.25 -33.49
CA VAL A 230 -1.86 -12.61 -33.00
C VAL A 230 -2.77 -12.92 -31.82
N ASN A 231 -3.26 -14.15 -31.78
CA ASN A 231 -4.16 -14.58 -30.71
C ASN A 231 -3.39 -14.84 -29.40
N GLY A 232 -3.92 -14.33 -28.29
CA GLY A 232 -3.39 -14.54 -26.94
C GLY A 232 -4.52 -14.64 -25.90
N TYR A 233 -4.19 -14.99 -24.66
CA TYR A 233 -5.19 -15.13 -23.60
C TYR A 233 -5.62 -13.78 -23.04
N ALA A 234 -6.80 -13.75 -22.41
CA ALA A 234 -7.33 -12.60 -21.72
C ALA A 234 -7.79 -13.00 -20.31
N ARG A 235 -7.40 -12.22 -19.31
CA ARG A 235 -7.94 -12.26 -17.94
C ARG A 235 -8.53 -10.89 -17.66
N CYS A 236 -9.82 -10.84 -17.39
CA CYS A 236 -10.52 -9.56 -17.22
C CYS A 236 -10.40 -9.04 -15.78
N VAL A 237 -10.49 -7.72 -15.64
CA VAL A 237 -10.45 -6.99 -14.37
C VAL A 237 -11.59 -5.97 -14.30
N ARG A 238 -12.01 -5.59 -13.10
CA ARG A 238 -12.89 -4.45 -12.82
C ARG A 238 -12.44 -3.70 -11.56
#